data_AF-A0A1J5J5E7-F1
#
_entry.id   AF-A0A1J5J5E7-F1
#
_cell.length_a   1.000
_cell.length_b   1.000
_cell.length_c   1.000
_cell.angle_alpha   90.00
_cell.angle_beta   90.00
_cell.angle_gamma   90.00
#
_symmetry.space_group_name_H-M   'P 1'
#
loop_
_entity.id
_entity.type
_entity.pdbx_description
1 polymer ?
#
loop_
_entity_poly.entity_id
_entity_poly.type
_entity_poly.pdbx_seq_one_letter_code
_entity_poly.pdbx_strand_id
1 'polypeptide(L)'
;MGKAVGFFRTSSLQILAVLFALVLWAQVHGQGTGSISMDVPLQVEGLSSGIAIVNNLPDHVRITVSGLQARLNTLTPGDVRVPLDMSHVSKPGVLDQALEISAIRLPIGLSITKLQPDRLQVQLDRIVQRMINVKPRIDTPQGWEVRDLQIQPLQVMLEGPEVWLEALLEVETTLVHPQPVEGPFRFQVSVESPSGKAIRVVDPQKKLLLRGMLVPAADGGRAKEAGEKR
;
A
#
# COMPACT_ATOMS: atom_id res chain seq x y z
N MET A 1 -61.87 -21.52 -53.88
CA MET A 1 -61.39 -20.94 -52.60
C MET A 1 -61.47 -21.99 -51.49
N GLY A 2 -60.43 -22.12 -50.66
CA GLY A 2 -60.56 -22.73 -49.32
C GLY A 2 -60.01 -24.15 -49.12
N LYS A 3 -58.69 -24.33 -49.17
CA LYS A 3 -58.00 -25.42 -48.43
C LYS A 3 -56.82 -24.83 -47.66
N ALA A 4 -57.15 -24.08 -46.61
CA ALA A 4 -56.20 -23.55 -45.63
C ALA A 4 -56.40 -24.27 -44.28
N VAL A 5 -56.46 -25.61 -44.27
CA VAL A 5 -56.50 -26.41 -43.04
C VAL A 5 -55.81 -27.73 -43.34
N GLY A 6 -54.51 -27.84 -43.04
CA GLY A 6 -53.76 -29.08 -43.25
C GLY A 6 -52.26 -28.97 -42.99
N PHE A 7 -51.68 -27.79 -43.21
CA PHE A 7 -50.25 -27.57 -42.99
C PHE A 7 -49.86 -27.43 -41.50
N PHE A 8 -50.83 -27.04 -40.65
CA PHE A 8 -50.58 -26.75 -39.23
C PHE A 8 -50.60 -27.97 -38.30
N ARG A 9 -50.96 -29.17 -38.78
CA ARG A 9 -51.08 -30.36 -37.92
C ARG A 9 -49.84 -31.25 -37.92
N THR A 10 -49.00 -31.17 -38.95
CA THR A 10 -47.74 -31.93 -39.10
C THR A 10 -46.47 -31.08 -38.92
N SER A 11 -46.57 -29.75 -39.06
CA SER A 11 -45.43 -28.85 -38.80
C SER A 11 -45.04 -28.80 -37.32
N SER A 12 -45.96 -29.15 -36.41
CA SER A 12 -45.72 -29.18 -34.96
C SER A 12 -44.65 -30.20 -34.57
N LEU A 13 -44.56 -31.35 -35.25
CA LEU A 13 -43.57 -32.39 -34.96
C LEU A 13 -42.16 -31.99 -35.40
N GLN A 14 -42.06 -31.30 -36.54
CA GLN A 14 -40.79 -30.79 -37.07
C GLN A 14 -40.25 -29.66 -36.18
N ILE A 15 -41.11 -28.75 -35.74
CA ILE A 15 -40.74 -27.69 -34.78
C ILE A 15 -40.26 -28.31 -33.46
N LEU A 16 -40.93 -29.33 -32.96
CA LEU A 16 -40.54 -30.02 -31.73
C LEU A 16 -39.17 -30.70 -31.86
N ALA A 17 -38.88 -31.34 -33.00
CA ALA A 17 -37.57 -31.94 -33.25
C ALA A 17 -36.45 -30.88 -33.30
N VAL A 18 -36.69 -29.74 -33.95
CA VAL A 18 -35.73 -28.62 -33.98
C VAL A 18 -35.53 -28.02 -32.60
N LEU A 19 -36.60 -27.90 -31.79
CA LEU A 19 -36.51 -27.46 -30.40
C LEU A 19 -35.62 -28.39 -29.57
N PHE A 20 -35.84 -29.71 -29.65
CA PHE A 20 -35.00 -30.69 -28.95
C PHE A 20 -33.55 -30.67 -29.44
N ALA A 21 -33.33 -30.53 -30.75
CA ALA A 21 -31.99 -30.40 -31.31
C ALA A 21 -31.28 -29.15 -30.77
N LEU A 22 -31.99 -28.01 -30.67
CA LEU A 22 -31.46 -26.78 -30.08
C LEU A 22 -31.12 -26.93 -28.60
N VAL A 23 -31.99 -27.58 -27.82
CA VAL A 23 -31.75 -27.84 -26.39
C VAL A 23 -30.54 -28.76 -26.19
N LEU A 24 -30.45 -29.85 -26.93
CA LEU A 24 -29.31 -30.78 -26.85
C LEU A 24 -28.02 -30.13 -27.35
N TRP A 25 -28.08 -29.36 -28.44
CA TRP A 25 -26.93 -28.61 -28.95
C TRP A 25 -26.41 -27.62 -27.91
N ALA A 26 -27.31 -26.85 -27.28
CA ALA A 26 -26.97 -25.92 -26.21
C ALA A 26 -26.41 -26.62 -24.97
N GLN A 27 -26.93 -27.80 -24.60
CA GLN A 27 -26.46 -28.57 -23.45
C GLN A 27 -25.05 -29.14 -23.66
N VAL A 28 -24.73 -29.57 -24.88
CA VAL A 28 -23.42 -30.11 -25.26
C VAL A 28 -22.38 -28.98 -25.42
N HIS A 29 -22.74 -27.89 -26.09
CA HIS A 29 -21.81 -26.80 -26.39
C HIS A 29 -21.73 -25.73 -25.28
N GLY A 30 -22.66 -25.74 -24.33
CA GLY A 30 -22.70 -24.78 -23.21
C GLY A 30 -21.62 -24.99 -22.14
N GLN A 31 -20.86 -26.09 -22.21
CA GLN A 31 -19.84 -26.47 -21.23
C GLN A 31 -18.42 -26.16 -21.73
N GLY A 32 -18.25 -24.98 -22.34
CA GLY A 32 -16.92 -24.51 -22.77
C GLY A 32 -16.00 -24.28 -21.58
N THR A 33 -14.76 -24.76 -21.68
CA THR A 33 -13.66 -24.29 -20.82
C THR A 33 -13.21 -22.93 -21.33
N GLY A 34 -13.13 -21.96 -20.43
CA GLY A 34 -12.64 -20.62 -20.71
C GLY A 34 -11.29 -20.35 -20.05
N SER A 35 -10.71 -19.20 -20.34
CA SER A 35 -9.60 -18.63 -19.61
C SER A 35 -9.85 -17.15 -19.35
N ILE A 36 -9.65 -16.69 -18.11
CA ILE A 36 -9.74 -15.28 -17.73
C ILE A 36 -8.41 -14.84 -17.13
N SER A 37 -8.03 -13.59 -17.40
CA SER A 37 -6.89 -12.97 -16.73
C SER A 37 -7.39 -11.95 -15.72
N MET A 38 -6.82 -11.96 -14.53
CA MET A 38 -7.15 -11.02 -13.46
C MET A 38 -5.90 -10.62 -12.68
N ASP A 39 -5.95 -9.43 -12.10
CA ASP A 39 -4.87 -8.88 -11.27
C ASP A 39 -5.21 -9.14 -9.80
N VAL A 40 -4.32 -9.85 -9.11
CA VAL A 40 -4.56 -10.41 -7.77
C VAL A 40 -3.52 -9.84 -6.80
N PRO A 41 -3.90 -9.49 -5.55
CA PRO A 41 -2.95 -8.94 -4.59
C PRO A 41 -1.83 -9.93 -4.23
N LEU A 42 -0.60 -9.41 -4.18
CA LEU A 42 0.57 -10.10 -3.66
C LEU A 42 0.58 -10.03 -2.13
N GLN A 43 0.78 -11.16 -1.46
CA GLN A 43 0.85 -11.21 0.01
C GLN A 43 2.20 -11.79 0.45
N VAL A 44 2.99 -10.99 1.15
CA VAL A 44 4.28 -11.43 1.71
C VAL A 44 4.02 -12.21 3.00
N GLU A 45 4.56 -13.42 3.10
CA GLU A 45 4.44 -14.30 4.27
C GLU A 45 5.83 -14.72 4.76
N GLY A 46 5.97 -14.97 6.06
CA GLY A 46 7.20 -15.54 6.62
C GLY A 46 8.39 -14.58 6.78
N LEU A 47 8.21 -13.27 6.62
CA LEU A 47 9.31 -12.31 6.78
C LEU A 47 9.78 -12.26 8.24
N SER A 48 11.09 -12.48 8.45
CA SER A 48 11.71 -12.42 9.79
C SER A 48 11.70 -11.01 10.39
N SER A 49 11.56 -10.89 11.72
CA SER A 49 11.44 -9.59 12.41
C SER A 49 12.70 -8.72 12.39
N GLY A 50 13.83 -9.24 11.93
CA GLY A 50 15.10 -8.49 11.82
C GLY A 50 15.42 -7.97 10.42
N ILE A 51 14.52 -8.17 9.44
CA ILE A 51 14.73 -7.80 8.04
C ILE A 51 13.46 -7.15 7.50
N ALA A 52 13.65 -6.18 6.61
CA ALA A 52 12.55 -5.52 5.91
C ALA A 52 12.83 -5.44 4.41
N ILE A 53 11.76 -5.43 3.63
CA ILE A 53 11.79 -5.26 2.18
C ILE A 53 11.91 -3.77 1.89
N VAL A 54 12.94 -3.38 1.12
CA VAL A 54 13.25 -1.98 0.82
C VAL A 54 12.93 -1.56 -0.62
N ASN A 55 12.69 -2.51 -1.52
CA ASN A 55 12.29 -2.23 -2.89
C ASN A 55 10.77 -2.11 -3.06
N ASN A 56 10.35 -1.51 -4.18
CA ASN A 56 8.96 -1.44 -4.56
C ASN A 56 8.55 -2.74 -5.25
N LEU A 57 7.84 -3.59 -4.52
CA LEU A 57 7.19 -4.77 -5.10
C LEU A 57 5.86 -4.35 -5.74
N PRO A 58 5.42 -5.05 -6.81
CA PRO A 58 4.09 -4.83 -7.36
C PRO A 58 3.03 -5.30 -6.34
N ASP A 59 2.08 -4.43 -6.01
CA ASP A 59 0.96 -4.78 -5.13
C ASP A 59 0.04 -5.85 -5.75
N HIS A 60 0.04 -5.94 -7.08
CA HIS A 60 -0.79 -6.86 -7.85
C HIS A 60 0.03 -7.66 -8.87
N VAL A 61 -0.31 -8.93 -9.03
CA VAL A 61 0.27 -9.86 -10.01
C VAL A 61 -0.83 -10.34 -10.94
N ARG A 62 -0.51 -10.44 -12.23
CA ARG A 62 -1.47 -10.92 -13.23
C ARG A 62 -1.45 -12.44 -13.29
N ILE A 63 -2.60 -13.05 -13.07
CA ILE A 63 -2.80 -14.49 -13.22
C ILE A 63 -3.79 -14.78 -14.34
N THR A 64 -3.53 -15.84 -15.10
CA THR A 64 -4.49 -16.40 -16.06
C THR A 64 -4.99 -17.72 -15.52
N VAL A 65 -6.29 -17.78 -15.26
CA VAL A 65 -6.98 -18.96 -14.72
C VAL A 65 -7.84 -19.57 -15.83
N SER A 66 -7.76 -20.88 -15.99
CA SER A 66 -8.60 -21.66 -16.90
C SER A 66 -9.50 -22.64 -16.13
N GLY A 67 -10.66 -22.94 -16.69
CA GLY A 67 -11.63 -23.86 -16.09
C GLY A 67 -13.03 -23.74 -16.69
N LEU A 68 -14.02 -24.33 -16.03
CA LEU A 68 -15.42 -24.27 -16.44
C LEU A 68 -15.93 -22.83 -16.43
N GLN A 69 -16.58 -22.38 -17.52
CA GLN A 69 -17.09 -21.01 -17.66
C GLN A 69 -17.96 -20.57 -16.46
N ALA A 70 -18.81 -21.47 -15.96
CA ALA A 70 -19.66 -21.21 -14.80
C ALA A 70 -18.86 -20.89 -13.52
N ARG A 71 -17.67 -21.48 -13.34
CA ARG A 71 -16.79 -21.22 -12.19
C ARG A 71 -15.96 -19.95 -12.37
N LEU A 72 -15.53 -19.65 -13.59
CA LEU A 72 -14.79 -18.43 -13.90
C LEU A 72 -15.65 -17.18 -13.63
N ASN A 73 -16.95 -17.23 -13.95
CA ASN A 73 -17.86 -16.10 -13.72
C ASN A 73 -18.13 -15.81 -12.23
N THR A 74 -17.90 -16.79 -11.35
CA THR A 74 -18.05 -16.62 -9.90
C THR A 74 -16.75 -16.21 -9.19
N LEU A 75 -15.61 -16.23 -9.91
CA LEU A 75 -14.30 -15.96 -9.33
C LEU A 75 -14.07 -14.45 -9.20
N THR A 76 -13.80 -13.98 -7.98
CA THR A 76 -13.48 -12.57 -7.71
C THR A 76 -11.97 -12.42 -7.44
N PRO A 77 -11.32 -11.33 -7.87
CA PRO A 77 -9.89 -11.12 -7.59
C PRO A 77 -9.50 -11.14 -6.10
N GLY A 78 -10.43 -10.80 -5.19
CA GLY A 78 -10.18 -10.82 -3.74
C GLY A 78 -10.22 -12.22 -3.11
N ASP A 79 -10.77 -13.21 -3.81
CA ASP A 79 -10.85 -14.60 -3.33
C ASP A 79 -9.52 -15.34 -3.53
N VAL A 80 -8.68 -14.84 -4.42
CA VAL A 80 -7.37 -15.37 -4.73
C VAL A 80 -6.33 -14.47 -4.08
N ARG A 81 -5.26 -15.07 -3.56
CA ARG A 81 -4.09 -14.35 -3.08
C ARG A 81 -2.85 -15.09 -3.52
N VAL A 82 -1.83 -14.34 -3.91
CA VAL A 82 -0.55 -14.94 -4.31
C VAL A 82 0.41 -14.81 -3.13
N PRO A 83 0.66 -15.90 -2.37
CA PRO A 83 1.61 -15.85 -1.28
C PRO A 83 3.04 -15.79 -1.83
N LEU A 84 3.83 -14.92 -1.24
CA LEU A 84 5.26 -14.79 -1.46
C LEU A 84 5.97 -15.23 -0.18
N ASP A 85 6.42 -16.48 -0.16
CA ASP A 85 7.10 -17.06 1.00
C ASP A 85 8.53 -16.51 1.12
N MET A 86 8.78 -15.82 2.23
CA MET A 86 10.08 -15.26 2.62
C MET A 86 10.66 -15.94 3.87
N SER A 87 10.06 -17.03 4.34
CA SER A 87 10.48 -17.76 5.56
C SER A 87 11.92 -18.26 5.51
N HIS A 88 12.40 -18.58 4.31
CA HIS A 88 13.76 -19.08 4.08
C HIS A 88 14.83 -17.98 4.09
N VAL A 89 14.42 -16.70 4.09
CA VAL A 89 15.34 -15.58 3.93
C VAL A 89 15.58 -14.88 5.27
N SER A 90 16.80 -15.04 5.79
CA SER A 90 17.23 -14.46 7.07
C SER A 90 18.47 -13.59 6.94
N LYS A 91 18.91 -13.29 5.72
CA LYS A 91 20.08 -12.44 5.45
C LYS A 91 19.68 -11.25 4.57
N PRO A 92 20.28 -10.07 4.80
CA PRO A 92 20.11 -8.95 3.89
C PRO A 92 20.76 -9.25 2.54
N GLY A 93 20.22 -8.65 1.48
CA GLY A 93 20.70 -8.84 0.12
C GLY A 93 19.60 -8.73 -0.93
N VAL A 94 20.00 -8.91 -2.19
CA VAL A 94 19.08 -8.98 -3.33
C VAL A 94 18.87 -10.45 -3.68
N LEU A 95 17.61 -10.87 -3.75
CA LEU A 95 17.21 -12.24 -4.08
C LEU A 95 16.14 -12.20 -5.17
N ASP A 96 16.23 -13.11 -6.14
CA ASP A 96 15.14 -13.36 -7.08
C ASP A 96 14.26 -14.49 -6.55
N GLN A 97 13.05 -14.13 -6.12
CA GLN A 97 12.07 -15.08 -5.60
C GLN A 97 11.10 -15.49 -6.71
N ALA A 98 10.97 -16.80 -6.94
CA ALA A 98 9.96 -17.35 -7.84
C ALA A 98 8.61 -17.43 -7.13
N LEU A 99 7.53 -17.11 -7.86
CA LEU A 99 6.17 -17.26 -7.38
C LEU A 99 5.66 -18.65 -7.76
N GLU A 100 5.29 -19.45 -6.76
CA GLU A 100 4.83 -20.81 -6.97
C GLU A 100 3.33 -20.87 -7.23
N ILE A 101 2.95 -21.43 -8.38
CA ILE A 101 1.54 -21.66 -8.74
C ILE A 101 0.87 -22.61 -7.73
N SER A 102 1.60 -23.60 -7.22
CA SER A 102 1.15 -24.57 -6.22
C SER A 102 0.77 -23.94 -4.88
N ALA A 103 1.36 -22.80 -4.54
CA ALA A 103 1.07 -22.10 -3.28
C ALA A 103 -0.23 -21.27 -3.37
N ILE A 104 -0.73 -21.01 -4.57
CA ILE A 104 -1.93 -20.18 -4.78
C ILE A 104 -3.18 -21.01 -4.55
N ARG A 105 -3.99 -20.63 -3.55
CA ARG A 105 -5.27 -21.29 -3.29
C ARG A 105 -6.33 -20.82 -4.28
N LEU A 106 -6.91 -21.78 -5.02
CA LEU A 106 -8.00 -21.55 -5.97
C LEU A 106 -9.21 -22.42 -5.64
N PRO A 107 -10.42 -21.99 -5.99
CA PRO A 107 -11.61 -22.83 -5.95
C PRO A 107 -11.46 -24.09 -6.82
N ILE A 108 -12.16 -25.16 -6.42
CA ILE A 108 -12.14 -26.44 -7.14
C ILE A 108 -12.56 -26.30 -8.60
N GLY A 109 -11.89 -27.04 -9.49
CA GLY A 109 -12.18 -27.05 -10.93
C GLY A 109 -11.61 -25.87 -11.72
N LEU A 110 -10.71 -25.09 -11.11
CA LEU A 110 -9.93 -24.03 -11.75
C LEU A 110 -8.43 -24.36 -11.70
N SER A 111 -7.68 -23.87 -12.68
CA SER A 111 -6.22 -24.06 -12.74
C SER A 111 -5.54 -22.82 -13.29
N ILE A 112 -4.41 -22.44 -12.70
CA ILE A 112 -3.61 -21.33 -13.23
C ILE A 112 -2.80 -21.85 -14.40
N THR A 113 -2.92 -21.15 -15.53
CA THR A 113 -2.18 -21.44 -16.77
C THR A 113 -0.99 -20.50 -16.94
N LYS A 114 -1.09 -19.28 -16.43
CA LYS A 114 -0.04 -18.26 -16.57
C LYS A 114 0.03 -17.38 -15.32
N LEU A 115 1.24 -17.00 -14.94
CA LEU A 115 1.56 -16.12 -13.83
C LEU A 115 2.57 -15.09 -14.33
N GLN A 116 2.27 -13.79 -14.18
CA GLN A 116 3.16 -12.72 -14.64
C GLN A 116 3.23 -11.57 -13.63
N PRO A 117 4.44 -11.19 -13.17
CA PRO A 117 5.70 -11.89 -13.39
C PRO A 117 5.74 -13.26 -12.66
N ASP A 118 6.58 -14.19 -13.12
CA ASP A 118 6.84 -15.48 -12.47
C ASP A 118 8.00 -15.40 -11.45
N ARG A 119 8.82 -14.36 -11.55
CA ARG A 119 9.91 -14.03 -10.64
C ARG A 119 9.85 -12.57 -10.21
N LEU A 120 10.09 -12.34 -8.94
CA LEU A 120 10.19 -11.02 -8.34
C LEU A 120 11.58 -10.85 -7.75
N GLN A 121 12.25 -9.78 -8.13
CA GLN A 121 13.46 -9.35 -7.44
C GLN A 121 13.04 -8.67 -6.14
N VAL A 122 13.56 -9.17 -5.01
CA VAL A 122 13.26 -8.69 -3.67
C VAL A 122 14.55 -8.22 -3.03
N GLN A 123 14.56 -6.98 -2.57
CA GLN A 123 15.70 -6.38 -1.90
C GLN A 123 15.39 -6.30 -0.41
N LEU A 124 16.20 -7.00 0.37
CA LEU A 124 16.07 -7.14 1.80
C LEU A 124 17.20 -6.40 2.50
N ASP A 125 16.84 -5.68 3.55
CA ASP A 125 17.79 -4.95 4.38
C ASP A 125 17.54 -5.24 5.86
N ARG A 126 18.60 -5.12 6.66
CA ARG A 126 18.52 -5.37 8.10
C ARG A 126 17.76 -4.25 8.80
N ILE A 127 16.97 -4.63 9.80
CA ILE A 127 16.33 -3.68 10.70
C ILE A 127 17.34 -3.33 11.79
N VAL A 128 17.63 -2.03 11.92
CA VAL A 128 18.52 -1.49 12.94
C VAL A 128 17.83 -0.41 13.74
N GLN A 129 18.32 -0.18 14.95
CA GLN A 129 17.88 0.92 15.81
C GLN A 129 18.93 2.03 15.77
N ARG A 130 18.50 3.26 15.49
CA ARG A 130 19.39 4.43 15.41
C ARG A 130 18.78 5.63 16.12
N MET A 131 19.64 6.41 16.79
CA MET A 131 19.24 7.70 17.35
C MET A 131 19.32 8.77 16.26
N ILE A 132 18.19 9.42 15.98
CA ILE A 132 18.05 10.46 14.95
C ILE A 132 17.59 11.77 15.61
N ASN A 133 18.12 12.89 15.14
CA ASN A 133 17.79 14.22 15.66
C ASN A 133 16.36 14.60 15.27
N VAL A 134 15.61 15.16 16.22
CA VAL A 134 14.26 15.65 15.97
C VAL A 134 14.29 17.13 15.63
N LYS A 135 13.70 17.48 14.49
CA LYS A 135 13.48 18.86 14.08
C LYS A 135 12.01 19.24 14.28
N PRO A 136 11.73 20.20 15.17
CA PRO A 136 10.37 20.67 15.33
C PRO A 136 9.86 21.34 14.06
N ARG A 137 8.66 20.95 13.63
CA ARG A 137 7.94 21.62 12.54
C ARG A 137 6.82 22.48 13.13
N ILE A 138 6.99 23.80 13.04
CA ILE A 138 6.06 24.79 13.60
C ILE A 138 5.68 25.74 12.48
N ASP A 139 4.39 25.99 12.33
CA ASP A 139 3.86 27.03 11.44
C ASP A 139 3.40 28.22 12.27
N THR A 140 4.17 29.32 12.22
CA THR A 140 3.91 30.51 13.03
C THR A 140 2.96 31.48 12.32
N PRO A 141 1.99 32.07 13.04
CA PRO A 141 1.13 33.13 12.48
C PRO A 141 1.93 34.32 11.96
N GLN A 142 1.39 35.03 10.95
CA GLN A 142 2.03 36.23 10.39
C GLN A 142 2.29 37.29 11.48
N GLY A 143 3.51 37.82 11.53
CA GLY A 143 3.91 38.81 12.54
C GLY A 143 4.26 38.23 13.92
N TRP A 144 4.48 36.92 14.03
CA TRP A 144 4.93 36.25 15.25
C TRP A 144 6.18 35.40 14.99
N GLU A 145 7.08 35.38 15.98
CA GLU A 145 8.29 34.55 15.99
C GLU A 145 8.32 33.68 17.25
N VAL A 146 8.93 32.51 17.13
CA VAL A 146 9.19 31.63 18.28
C VAL A 146 10.62 31.86 18.75
N ARG A 147 10.80 32.29 20.00
CA ARG A 147 12.11 32.30 20.69
C ARG A 147 12.21 31.15 21.69
N ASP A 148 13.45 30.78 22.02
CA ASP A 148 13.80 29.76 23.01
C ASP A 148 13.11 28.40 22.77
N LEU A 149 13.10 27.97 21.51
CA LEU A 149 12.54 26.68 21.16
C LEU A 149 13.40 25.54 21.72
N GLN A 150 12.85 24.79 22.66
CA GLN A 150 13.46 23.61 23.26
C GLN A 150 12.58 22.39 23.02
N ILE A 151 13.16 21.34 22.45
CA ILE A 151 12.52 20.03 22.31
C ILE A 151 13.22 19.00 23.21
N GLN A 152 12.44 18.29 24.01
CA GLN A 152 12.94 17.22 24.87
C GLN A 152 12.14 15.93 24.63
N PRO A 153 12.81 14.83 24.25
CA PRO A 153 14.25 14.70 23.93
C PRO A 153 14.64 15.29 22.56
N LEU A 154 15.90 15.71 22.39
CA LEU A 154 16.45 16.19 21.11
C LEU A 154 16.67 15.06 20.10
N GLN A 155 16.78 13.83 20.60
CA GLN A 155 17.01 12.62 19.81
C GLN A 155 15.96 11.57 20.14
N VAL A 156 15.51 10.87 19.12
CA VAL A 156 14.57 9.75 19.24
C VAL A 156 15.17 8.51 18.64
N MET A 157 14.87 7.37 19.25
CA MET A 157 15.31 6.08 18.75
C MET A 157 14.29 5.57 17.72
N LEU A 158 14.73 5.48 16.47
CA LEU A 158 13.96 4.95 15.35
C LEU A 158 14.48 3.56 14.99
N GLU A 159 13.55 2.69 14.62
CA GLU A 159 13.80 1.33 14.15
C GLU A 159 13.28 1.19 12.72
N GLY A 160 14.10 0.63 11.84
CA GLY A 160 13.76 0.44 10.44
C GLY A 160 14.94 -0.05 9.61
N PRO A 161 14.80 -0.18 8.29
CA PRO A 161 15.88 -0.54 7.39
C PRO A 161 17.08 0.39 7.51
N GLU A 162 18.27 -0.19 7.58
CA GLU A 162 19.55 0.55 7.65
C GLU A 162 19.63 1.61 6.54
N VAL A 163 19.32 1.25 5.29
CA VAL A 163 19.41 2.16 4.14
C VAL A 163 18.48 3.36 4.24
N TRP A 164 17.31 3.22 4.88
CA TRP A 164 16.36 4.32 5.07
C TRP A 164 16.75 5.18 6.27
N LEU A 165 17.26 4.58 7.35
CA LEU A 165 17.74 5.33 8.51
C LEU A 165 19.04 6.07 8.22
N GLU A 166 19.89 5.58 7.33
CA GLU A 166 21.09 6.30 6.86
C GLU A 166 20.73 7.51 5.99
N ALA A 167 19.72 7.37 5.14
CA ALA A 167 19.21 8.48 4.34
C ALA A 167 18.48 9.54 5.20
N LEU A 168 18.04 9.19 6.40
CA LEU A 168 17.27 10.06 7.30
C LEU A 168 18.18 10.76 8.31
N LEU A 169 18.59 11.99 7.99
CA LEU A 169 19.42 12.82 8.87
C LEU A 169 18.63 13.43 10.05
N GLU A 170 17.40 13.85 9.79
CA GLU A 170 16.52 14.53 10.74
C GLU A 170 15.11 13.97 10.60
N VAL A 171 14.37 13.92 11.70
CA VAL A 171 12.95 13.54 11.68
C VAL A 171 12.09 14.71 12.14
N GLU A 172 11.03 14.99 11.38
CA GLU A 172 10.12 16.10 11.70
C GLU A 172 9.06 15.67 12.71
N THR A 173 8.65 16.61 13.56
CA THR A 173 7.47 16.43 14.43
C THR A 173 6.19 16.74 13.67
N THR A 174 5.06 16.26 14.17
CA THR A 174 3.75 16.71 13.72
C THR A 174 3.66 18.23 13.70
N LEU A 175 3.05 18.79 12.65
CA LEU A 175 2.88 20.23 12.46
C LEU A 175 2.12 20.86 13.63
N VAL A 176 2.76 21.83 14.30
CA VAL A 176 2.16 22.59 15.39
C VAL A 176 1.78 23.98 14.90
N HIS A 177 0.53 24.37 15.15
CA HIS A 177 0.03 25.73 14.92
C HIS A 177 -0.21 26.40 16.29
N PRO A 178 0.73 27.21 16.80
CA PRO A 178 0.53 27.95 18.04
C PRO A 178 -0.53 29.06 17.84
N GLN A 179 -1.32 29.30 18.88
CA GLN A 179 -2.24 30.45 18.92
C GLN A 179 -1.44 31.75 19.07
N PRO A 180 -1.87 32.87 18.46
CA PRO A 180 -1.16 34.16 18.50
C PRO A 180 -1.35 34.86 19.85
N VAL A 181 -0.82 34.24 20.92
CA VAL A 181 -0.83 34.74 22.28
C VAL A 181 0.61 34.83 22.75
N GLU A 182 1.01 36.01 23.25
CA GLU A 182 2.34 36.21 23.79
C GLU A 182 2.52 35.42 25.08
N GLY A 183 3.54 34.57 25.13
CA GLY A 183 3.85 33.79 26.32
C GLY A 183 4.45 32.40 26.05
N PRO A 184 4.75 31.65 27.12
CA PRO A 184 5.31 30.32 27.00
C PRO A 184 4.24 29.33 26.53
N PHE A 185 4.53 28.62 25.44
CA PHE A 185 3.69 27.51 24.99
C PHE A 185 4.35 26.17 25.33
N ARG A 186 3.49 25.16 25.54
CA ARG A 186 3.89 23.77 25.77
C ARG A 186 3.03 22.88 24.89
N PHE A 187 3.63 22.26 23.87
CA PHE A 187 2.95 21.27 23.04
C PHE A 187 3.53 19.88 23.29
N GLN A 188 2.65 18.89 23.42
CA GLN A 188 3.02 17.49 23.34
C GLN A 188 2.92 17.09 21.86
N VAL A 189 4.07 16.79 21.24
CA VAL A 189 4.13 16.40 19.84
C VAL A 189 4.62 14.97 19.71
N SER A 190 4.24 14.33 18.62
CA SER A 190 4.76 13.02 18.23
C SER A 190 5.70 13.18 17.05
N VAL A 191 6.63 12.24 16.90
CA VAL A 191 7.45 12.13 15.69
C VAL A 191 6.53 11.69 14.55
N GLU A 192 6.51 12.45 13.46
CA GLU A 192 5.81 12.01 12.26
C GLU A 192 6.73 11.01 11.54
N SER A 193 6.30 9.75 11.39
CA SER A 193 7.11 8.76 10.67
C SER A 193 7.29 9.26 9.23
N PRO A 194 8.51 9.57 8.78
CA PRO A 194 8.75 10.39 7.59
C PRO A 194 8.36 9.72 6.27
N SER A 195 7.89 8.48 6.30
CA SER A 195 7.31 7.81 5.15
C SER A 195 6.57 6.57 5.66
N GLY A 196 5.37 6.27 5.15
CA GLY A 196 4.58 5.04 5.46
C GLY A 196 5.27 3.70 5.14
N LYS A 197 6.58 3.75 4.98
CA LYS A 197 7.56 2.69 4.94
C LYS A 197 7.76 2.13 6.36
N ALA A 198 8.34 0.94 6.49
CA ALA A 198 8.47 0.15 7.73
C ALA A 198 9.35 0.77 8.86
N ILE A 199 9.39 2.10 9.01
CA ILE A 199 10.08 2.83 10.07
C ILE A 199 9.12 3.03 11.25
N ARG A 200 9.56 2.66 12.44
CA ARG A 200 8.80 2.74 13.69
C ARG A 200 9.62 3.46 14.75
N VAL A 201 8.94 4.21 15.62
CA VAL A 201 9.57 4.76 16.83
C VAL A 201 9.59 3.62 17.86
N VAL A 202 10.76 3.30 18.42
CA VAL A 202 10.88 2.20 19.40
C VAL A 202 10.07 2.50 20.67
N ASP A 203 9.93 3.77 21.02
CA ASP A 203 9.16 4.23 22.17
C ASP A 203 8.08 5.24 21.74
N PRO A 204 6.93 4.77 21.23
CA PRO A 204 5.86 5.64 20.76
C PRO A 204 5.13 6.36 21.92
N GLN A 205 5.34 5.94 23.17
CA GLN A 205 4.72 6.57 24.35
C GLN A 205 5.54 7.74 24.90
N LYS A 206 6.81 7.90 24.50
CA LYS A 206 7.59 9.10 24.80
C LYS A 206 7.07 10.28 23.99
N LYS A 207 6.11 10.99 24.57
CA LYS A 207 5.64 12.28 24.07
C LYS A 207 6.80 13.28 24.09
N LEU A 208 7.08 13.90 22.94
CA LEU A 208 8.06 14.97 22.86
C LEU A 208 7.44 16.23 23.46
N LEU A 209 8.16 16.85 24.39
CA LEU A 209 7.77 18.12 24.98
C LEU A 209 8.43 19.25 24.19
N LEU A 210 7.60 19.99 23.46
CA LEU A 210 8.00 21.21 22.77
C LEU A 210 7.70 22.40 23.69
N ARG A 211 8.73 23.16 24.05
CA ARG A 211 8.63 24.40 24.83
C ARG A 211 9.18 25.54 24.00
N GLY A 212 8.52 26.69 24.04
CA GLY A 212 9.03 27.90 23.41
C GLY A 212 8.26 29.11 23.90
N MET A 213 8.74 30.29 23.57
CA MET A 213 8.03 31.55 23.79
C MET A 213 7.60 32.11 22.44
N LEU A 214 6.30 32.31 22.28
CA LEU A 214 5.79 33.04 21.12
C LEU A 214 5.86 34.53 21.44
N VAL A 215 6.54 35.27 20.59
CA VAL A 215 6.73 36.72 20.71
C VAL A 215 6.31 37.37 19.39
N PRO A 216 5.69 38.56 19.42
CA PRO A 216 5.42 39.28 18.19
C PRO A 216 6.75 39.52 17.46
N ALA A 217 6.77 39.24 16.17
CA ALA A 217 7.90 39.52 15.30
C ALA A 217 8.12 41.03 15.37
N ALA A 218 9.17 41.45 16.09
CA ALA A 218 9.45 42.86 16.24
C ALA A 218 9.71 43.42 14.84
N ASP A 219 8.91 44.40 14.46
CA ASP A 219 9.03 45.18 13.23
C ASP A 219 10.50 45.59 13.03
N GLY A 220 11.22 44.83 12.20
CA GLY A 220 12.61 45.02 11.85
C GLY A 220 12.77 46.20 10.88
N GLY A 221 12.13 47.32 11.19
CA GLY A 221 11.92 48.42 10.27
C GLY A 221 11.98 49.80 10.91
N ARG A 222 12.87 50.06 11.89
CA ARG A 222 13.39 51.41 12.24
C ARG A 222 14.40 51.39 13.41
N ALA A 223 15.64 50.95 13.16
CA ALA A 223 16.75 51.23 14.09
C ALA A 223 18.14 51.15 13.43
N LYS A 224 18.28 51.60 12.17
CA LYS A 224 19.58 51.89 11.57
C LYS A 224 19.56 53.26 10.89
N GLU A 225 19.42 54.32 11.69
CA GLU A 225 19.76 55.69 11.29
C GLU A 225 19.99 56.53 12.56
N ALA A 226 20.94 56.09 13.38
CA ALA A 226 21.46 56.90 14.47
C ALA A 226 22.93 56.50 14.71
N GLY A 227 23.82 57.04 13.88
CA GLY A 227 25.25 56.94 14.13
C GLY A 227 26.13 56.86 12.90
N GLU A 228 26.20 57.93 12.12
CA GLU A 228 27.48 58.30 11.49
C GLU A 228 27.62 59.82 11.58
N LYS A 229 28.39 60.26 12.57
CA LYS A 229 28.94 61.61 12.63
C LYS A 229 29.97 61.75 11.50
N ARG A 230 29.86 62.79 10.69
CA ARG A 230 30.93 63.78 10.49
C ARG A 230 30.42 65.01 9.77
#